data_AF-A0A857GTR3-F1
#
_entry.id   AF-A0A857GTR3-F1
#
_cell.length_a   1.000
_cell.length_b   1.000
_cell.length_c   1.000
_cell.angle_alpha   90.00
_cell.angle_beta   90.00
_cell.angle_gamma   90.00
#
_symmetry.space_group_name_H-M   'P 1'
#
loop_
_entity.id
_entity.type
_entity.pdbx_description
1 polymer ?
#
loop_
_entity_poly.entity_id
_entity_poly.type
_entity_poly.pdbx_seq_one_letter_code
_entity_poly.pdbx_strand_id
1 'polypeptide(L)'
;MRLQKSFTRPLNLISEALPAEYDKYLLLKMFKELFPIMWSELIQRYEKYDSKDKFLAKIGKKKRYYHDQPEVFFFNLPKVKHMISNGQRKKHEISFNEKSAQLAYRALLDKANKNKRAHENKMSSTNKDLQLVEPLYIDVFISAYHKKGITVQGKIEIFHELKKYNSGKVIEFFQKLNDSEKK
;
A
#
# COMPACT_ATOMS: atom_id res chain seq x y z
N MET A 1 -11.00 -9.73 -5.73
CA MET A 1 -11.17 -9.57 -7.20
C MET A 1 -10.74 -8.20 -7.74
N ARG A 2 -11.10 -7.04 -7.13
CA ARG A 2 -10.68 -5.71 -7.64
C ARG A 2 -9.18 -5.42 -7.53
N LEU A 3 -8.55 -5.77 -6.40
CA LEU A 3 -7.11 -5.51 -6.18
C LEU A 3 -6.22 -6.29 -7.16
N GLN A 4 -6.44 -7.59 -7.35
CA GLN A 4 -5.62 -8.37 -8.29
C GLN A 4 -5.68 -7.81 -9.72
N LYS A 5 -6.84 -7.29 -10.15
CA LYS A 5 -7.01 -6.69 -11.49
C LYS A 5 -6.19 -5.40 -11.67
N SER A 6 -5.90 -4.64 -10.61
CA SER A 6 -5.12 -3.39 -10.74
C SER A 6 -3.64 -3.65 -11.08
N PHE A 7 -3.13 -4.86 -10.81
CA PHE A 7 -1.74 -5.24 -11.09
C PHE A 7 -1.51 -5.67 -12.54
N THR A 8 -2.56 -6.02 -13.29
CA THR A 8 -2.42 -6.52 -14.67
C THR A 8 -1.76 -5.50 -15.60
N ARG A 9 -2.19 -4.24 -15.54
CA ARG A 9 -1.62 -3.18 -16.41
C ARG A 9 -0.14 -2.91 -16.09
N PRO A 10 0.27 -2.69 -14.82
CA PRO A 10 1.68 -2.62 -14.44
C PRO A 10 2.50 -3.82 -14.93
N LEU A 11 2.00 -5.04 -14.76
CA LEU A 11 2.70 -6.25 -15.18
C LEU A 11 2.84 -6.37 -16.70
N ASN A 12 1.86 -5.89 -17.48
CA ASN A 12 2.00 -5.81 -18.93
C ASN A 12 3.10 -4.81 -19.33
N LEU A 13 3.17 -3.65 -18.68
CA LEU A 13 4.24 -2.68 -18.93
C LEU A 13 5.61 -3.26 -18.57
N ILE A 14 5.72 -3.96 -17.43
CA ILE A 14 6.98 -4.63 -17.06
C ILE A 14 7.35 -5.68 -18.09
N SER A 15 6.38 -6.40 -18.67
CA SER A 15 6.69 -7.44 -19.66
C SER A 15 7.43 -6.91 -20.89
N GLU A 16 7.23 -5.63 -21.25
CA GLU A 16 7.95 -4.97 -22.34
C GLU A 16 9.39 -4.58 -21.96
N ALA A 17 9.68 -4.47 -20.66
CA ALA A 17 10.97 -4.06 -20.12
C ALA A 17 11.81 -5.22 -19.56
N LEU A 18 11.32 -6.46 -19.64
CA LEU A 18 12.02 -7.63 -19.11
C LEU A 18 13.26 -7.98 -19.95
N PRO A 19 14.37 -8.39 -19.31
CA PRO A 19 15.50 -8.98 -20.03
C PRO A 19 15.12 -10.32 -20.68
N ALA A 20 15.98 -10.83 -21.57
CA ALA A 20 15.77 -12.13 -22.23
C ALA A 20 15.52 -13.24 -21.20
N GLU A 21 16.40 -13.32 -20.21
CA GLU A 21 16.30 -14.25 -19.09
C GLU A 21 15.88 -13.54 -17.82
N TYR A 22 14.81 -14.01 -17.18
CA TYR A 22 14.33 -13.51 -15.91
C TYR A 22 13.69 -14.61 -15.09
N ASP A 23 13.61 -14.40 -13.78
CA ASP A 23 12.88 -15.24 -12.85
C ASP A 23 11.81 -14.43 -12.09
N LYS A 24 11.11 -15.10 -11.16
CA LYS A 24 10.05 -14.46 -10.36
C LYS A 24 10.60 -13.37 -9.43
N TYR A 25 11.84 -13.50 -8.95
CA TYR A 25 12.43 -12.56 -8.01
C TYR A 25 12.88 -11.29 -8.72
N LEU A 26 13.41 -11.39 -9.94
CA LEU A 26 13.68 -10.25 -10.80
C LEU A 26 12.39 -9.51 -11.17
N LEU A 27 11.33 -10.25 -11.53
CA LEU A 27 10.02 -9.65 -11.80
C LEU A 27 9.49 -8.88 -10.58
N LEU A 28 9.61 -9.45 -9.38
CA LEU A 28 9.25 -8.76 -8.14
C LEU A 28 10.11 -7.51 -7.91
N LYS A 29 11.43 -7.59 -8.12
CA LYS A 29 12.36 -6.47 -7.98
C LYS A 29 11.97 -5.32 -8.90
N MET A 30 11.77 -5.62 -10.18
CA MET A 30 11.33 -4.63 -11.18
C MET A 30 9.97 -4.03 -10.81
N PHE A 31 9.05 -4.81 -10.26
CA PHE A 31 7.77 -4.28 -9.81
C PHE A 31 7.93 -3.28 -8.66
N LYS A 32 8.74 -3.62 -7.64
CA LYS A 32 9.04 -2.74 -6.50
C LYS A 32 9.68 -1.43 -6.96
N GLU A 33 10.55 -1.49 -7.95
CA GLU A 33 11.28 -0.34 -8.49
C GLU A 33 10.44 0.55 -9.40
N LEU A 34 9.69 -0.04 -10.33
CA LEU A 34 8.94 0.70 -11.36
C LEU A 34 7.54 1.12 -10.90
N PHE A 35 6.99 0.47 -9.86
CA PHE A 35 5.68 0.79 -9.27
C PHE A 35 5.73 0.91 -7.73
N PRO A 36 6.63 1.75 -7.17
CA PRO A 36 6.92 1.78 -5.74
C PRO A 36 5.73 2.23 -4.88
N ILE A 37 4.90 3.16 -5.40
CA ILE A 37 3.71 3.65 -4.69
C ILE A 37 2.68 2.51 -4.57
N MET A 38 2.41 1.79 -5.66
CA MET A 38 1.48 0.65 -5.65
C MET A 38 1.97 -0.48 -4.73
N TRP A 39 3.29 -0.70 -4.70
CA TRP A 39 3.88 -1.66 -3.77
C TRP A 39 3.73 -1.22 -2.30
N SER A 40 3.96 0.06 -2.00
CA SER A 40 3.74 0.63 -0.66
C SER A 40 2.28 0.53 -0.21
N GLU A 41 1.33 0.81 -1.10
CA GLU A 41 -0.10 0.64 -0.82
C GLU A 41 -0.47 -0.82 -0.50
N LEU A 42 0.16 -1.79 -1.18
CA LEU A 42 -0.03 -3.21 -0.88
C LEU A 42 0.50 -3.56 0.51
N ILE A 43 1.68 -3.08 0.89
CA ILE A 43 2.26 -3.27 2.23
C ILE A 43 1.33 -2.68 3.30
N GLN A 44 0.95 -1.40 3.15
CA GLN A 44 0.08 -0.72 4.12
C GLN A 44 -1.26 -1.44 4.29
N ARG A 45 -1.81 -1.96 3.18
CA ARG A 45 -3.03 -2.77 3.21
C ARG A 45 -2.81 -4.05 4.02
N TYR A 46 -1.72 -4.77 3.75
CA TYR A 46 -1.37 -5.99 4.48
C TYR A 46 -1.23 -5.69 5.99
N GLU A 47 -0.46 -4.68 6.37
CA GLU A 47 -0.25 -4.27 7.77
C GLU A 47 -1.57 -3.92 8.47
N LYS A 48 -2.46 -3.16 7.79
CA LYS A 48 -3.78 -2.80 8.34
C LYS A 48 -4.63 -4.04 8.67
N TYR A 49 -4.66 -5.05 7.82
CA TYR A 49 -5.50 -6.22 8.09
C TYR A 49 -4.82 -7.26 8.98
N ASP A 50 -3.50 -7.41 8.88
CA ASP A 50 -2.72 -8.29 9.76
C ASP A 50 -2.77 -7.79 11.22
N SER A 51 -2.64 -6.48 11.45
CA SER A 51 -2.83 -5.89 12.79
C SER A 51 -4.23 -6.14 13.36
N LYS A 52 -5.27 -6.12 12.54
CA LYS A 52 -6.64 -6.50 12.97
C LYS A 52 -6.75 -7.96 13.37
N ASP A 53 -6.16 -8.86 12.59
CA ASP A 53 -6.15 -10.30 12.92
C ASP A 53 -5.31 -10.59 14.18
N LYS A 54 -4.16 -9.92 14.34
CA LYS A 54 -3.35 -9.97 15.56
C LYS A 54 -4.13 -9.47 16.79
N PHE A 55 -4.87 -8.37 16.65
CA PHE A 55 -5.73 -7.87 17.71
C PHE A 55 -6.83 -8.87 18.09
N LEU A 56 -7.51 -9.47 17.10
CA LEU A 56 -8.53 -10.50 17.34
C LEU A 56 -7.96 -11.70 18.10
N ALA A 57 -6.79 -12.20 17.66
CA ALA A 57 -6.11 -13.30 18.32
C ALA A 57 -5.74 -12.96 19.77
N LYS A 58 -5.25 -11.73 20.02
CA LYS A 58 -4.90 -11.23 21.36
C LYS A 58 -6.10 -11.24 22.32
N ILE A 59 -7.31 -10.97 21.84
CA ILE A 59 -8.54 -10.99 22.64
C ILE A 59 -9.27 -12.35 22.60
N GLY A 60 -8.57 -13.43 22.19
CA GLY A 60 -9.11 -14.80 22.15
C GLY A 60 -10.13 -15.06 21.02
N LYS A 61 -10.24 -14.17 20.04
CA LYS A 61 -11.14 -14.32 18.89
C LYS A 61 -10.40 -14.90 17.67
N LYS A 62 -11.15 -15.64 16.83
CA LYS A 62 -10.61 -16.17 15.58
C LYS A 62 -10.23 -15.04 14.60
N LYS A 63 -9.14 -15.25 13.87
CA LYS A 63 -8.74 -14.41 12.72
C LYS A 63 -9.86 -14.40 11.67
N ARG A 64 -9.98 -13.30 10.95
CA ARG A 64 -11.04 -13.06 9.96
C ARG A 64 -10.52 -12.80 8.58
N TYR A 65 -9.39 -12.11 8.46
CA TYR A 65 -8.97 -11.54 7.18
C TYR A 65 -7.98 -12.43 6.42
N TYR A 66 -7.08 -13.14 7.13
CA TYR A 66 -6.14 -14.10 6.55
C TYR A 66 -5.40 -13.56 5.32
N HIS A 67 -4.85 -12.35 5.43
CA HIS A 67 -4.16 -11.73 4.30
C HIS A 67 -2.79 -12.35 4.05
N ASP A 68 -2.55 -12.72 2.78
CA ASP A 68 -1.23 -13.12 2.32
C ASP A 68 -0.21 -11.99 2.49
N GLN A 69 1.03 -12.37 2.83
CA GLN A 69 2.18 -11.46 2.75
C GLN A 69 2.26 -10.83 1.34
N PRO A 70 2.72 -9.57 1.19
CA PRO A 70 2.78 -8.88 -0.10
C PRO A 70 3.48 -9.68 -1.21
N GLU A 71 4.60 -10.33 -0.90
CA GLU A 71 5.35 -11.18 -1.83
C GLU A 71 4.55 -12.44 -2.24
N VAL A 72 3.91 -13.08 -1.28
CA VAL A 72 3.08 -14.28 -1.52
C VAL A 72 1.89 -13.90 -2.39
N PHE A 73 1.21 -12.80 -2.07
CA PHE A 73 0.14 -12.25 -2.90
C PHE A 73 0.61 -11.98 -4.34
N PHE A 74 1.77 -11.33 -4.48
CA PHE A 74 2.34 -10.99 -5.79
C PHE A 74 2.63 -12.24 -6.63
N PHE A 75 3.31 -13.24 -6.06
CA PHE A 75 3.59 -14.50 -6.76
C PHE A 75 2.33 -15.31 -7.07
N ASN A 76 1.25 -15.10 -6.30
CA ASN A 76 -0.04 -15.73 -6.54
C ASN A 76 -0.88 -15.08 -7.66
N LEU A 77 -0.48 -13.90 -8.17
CA LEU A 77 -1.19 -13.23 -9.25
C LEU A 77 -1.19 -14.10 -10.53
N PRO A 78 -2.36 -14.30 -11.19
CA PRO A 78 -2.45 -15.10 -12.41
C PRO A 78 -1.50 -14.61 -13.51
N LYS A 79 -1.35 -13.29 -13.66
CA LYS A 79 -0.44 -12.71 -14.65
C LYS A 79 1.02 -13.00 -14.33
N VAL A 80 1.43 -12.96 -13.05
CA VAL A 80 2.80 -13.32 -12.63
C VAL A 80 3.05 -14.80 -12.92
N LYS A 81 2.13 -15.69 -12.53
CA LYS A 81 2.23 -17.13 -12.83
C LYS A 81 2.37 -17.39 -14.34
N HIS A 82 1.60 -16.67 -15.14
CA HIS A 82 1.68 -16.76 -16.60
C HIS A 82 3.04 -16.29 -17.14
N MET A 83 3.53 -15.11 -16.73
CA MET A 83 4.82 -14.57 -17.17
C MET A 83 5.99 -15.51 -16.82
N ILE A 84 5.96 -16.15 -15.65
CA ILE A 84 7.03 -17.06 -15.20
C ILE A 84 6.92 -18.47 -15.81
N SER A 85 5.80 -18.81 -16.44
CA SER A 85 5.63 -20.12 -17.06
C SER A 85 6.67 -20.37 -18.16
N ASN A 86 7.17 -21.60 -18.25
CA ASN A 86 8.22 -21.98 -19.19
C ASN A 86 7.87 -21.61 -20.64
N GLY A 87 6.62 -21.80 -21.05
CA GLY A 87 6.15 -21.45 -22.39
C GLY A 87 6.21 -19.95 -22.68
N GLN A 88 5.79 -19.11 -21.72
CA GLN A 88 5.86 -17.66 -21.90
C GLN A 88 7.28 -17.12 -21.85
N ARG A 89 8.14 -17.66 -20.98
CA ARG A 89 9.56 -17.26 -20.93
C ARG A 89 10.28 -17.55 -22.25
N LYS A 90 10.09 -18.76 -22.81
CA LYS A 90 10.63 -19.11 -24.14
C LYS A 90 10.10 -18.20 -25.24
N LYS A 91 8.80 -17.92 -25.23
CA LYS A 91 8.20 -17.01 -26.22
C LYS A 91 8.79 -15.60 -26.12
N HIS A 92 8.94 -15.08 -24.91
CA HIS A 92 9.56 -13.79 -24.64
C HIS A 92 11.00 -13.73 -25.17
N GLU A 93 11.80 -14.74 -24.81
CA GLU A 93 13.20 -14.87 -25.23
C GLU A 93 13.36 -14.85 -26.76
N ILE A 94 12.52 -15.58 -27.50
CA ILE A 94 12.52 -15.60 -28.97
C ILE A 94 12.21 -14.21 -29.55
N SER A 95 11.27 -13.48 -28.95
CA SER A 95 10.86 -12.15 -29.41
C SER A 95 11.66 -10.99 -28.80
N PHE A 96 12.68 -11.30 -27.99
CA PHE A 96 13.37 -10.31 -27.19
C PHE A 96 14.19 -9.36 -28.06
N ASN A 97 14.09 -8.07 -27.74
CA ASN A 97 14.94 -7.04 -28.30
C ASN A 97 15.48 -6.16 -27.17
N GLU A 98 16.80 -6.17 -27.02
CA GLU A 98 17.47 -5.47 -25.93
C GLU A 98 17.24 -3.97 -25.96
N LYS A 99 17.34 -3.35 -27.14
CA LYS A 99 17.18 -1.90 -27.29
C LYS A 99 15.76 -1.46 -26.92
N SER A 100 14.73 -2.20 -27.33
CA SER A 100 13.35 -1.88 -26.97
C SER A 100 13.11 -2.10 -25.48
N ALA A 101 13.64 -3.18 -24.89
CA ALA A 101 13.48 -3.47 -23.47
C ALA A 101 14.15 -2.40 -22.60
N GLN A 102 15.36 -1.97 -22.96
CA GLN A 102 16.05 -0.89 -22.25
C GLN A 102 15.29 0.46 -22.37
N LEU A 103 14.72 0.75 -23.54
CA LEU A 103 13.93 1.97 -23.73
C LEU A 103 12.65 1.94 -22.89
N ALA A 104 11.92 0.82 -22.91
CA ALA A 104 10.72 0.61 -22.09
C ALA A 104 11.04 0.73 -20.60
N TYR A 105 12.15 0.12 -20.15
CA TYR A 105 12.63 0.22 -18.78
C TYR A 105 12.89 1.67 -18.35
N ARG A 106 13.67 2.42 -19.14
CA ARG A 106 13.99 3.83 -18.85
C ARG A 106 12.72 4.68 -18.78
N ALA A 107 11.80 4.51 -19.73
CA ALA A 107 10.53 5.24 -19.72
C ALA A 107 9.68 4.94 -18.48
N LEU A 108 9.65 3.69 -18.02
CA LEU A 108 8.97 3.32 -16.78
C LEU A 108 9.67 3.87 -15.54
N LEU A 109 11.00 3.84 -15.51
CA LEU A 109 11.79 4.35 -14.40
C LEU A 109 11.63 5.87 -14.24
N ASP A 110 11.68 6.62 -15.34
CA ASP A 110 11.45 8.07 -15.34
C ASP A 110 10.06 8.41 -14.83
N LYS A 111 9.05 7.64 -15.26
CA LYS A 111 7.68 7.77 -14.78
C LYS A 111 7.56 7.45 -13.29
N ALA A 112 8.22 6.38 -12.82
CA ALA A 112 8.24 5.99 -11.42
C ALA A 112 8.86 7.11 -10.56
N ASN A 113 9.99 7.66 -10.98
CA ASN A 113 10.66 8.77 -10.30
C ASN A 113 9.81 10.04 -10.28
N LYS A 114 9.17 10.40 -11.40
CA LYS A 114 8.25 11.54 -11.46
C LYS A 114 7.07 11.36 -10.51
N ASN A 115 6.45 10.19 -10.52
CA ASN A 115 5.33 9.89 -9.63
C ASN A 115 5.74 9.90 -8.16
N LYS A 116 6.93 9.36 -7.84
CA LYS A 116 7.49 9.38 -6.48
C LYS A 116 7.68 10.82 -5.99
N ARG A 117 8.34 11.68 -6.78
CA ARG A 117 8.52 13.10 -6.45
C ARG A 117 7.18 13.82 -6.28
N ALA A 118 6.22 13.59 -7.17
CA ALA A 118 4.89 14.19 -7.06
C ALA A 118 4.17 13.73 -5.78
N HIS A 119 4.29 12.45 -5.43
CA HIS A 119 3.74 11.89 -4.21
C HIS A 119 4.40 12.48 -2.95
N GLU A 120 5.73 12.56 -2.91
CA GLU A 120 6.50 13.16 -1.82
C GLU A 120 6.16 14.65 -1.64
N ASN A 121 6.08 15.41 -2.74
CA ASN A 121 5.67 16.81 -2.70
C ASN A 121 4.24 16.97 -2.17
N LYS A 122 3.32 16.10 -2.60
CA LYS A 122 1.94 16.10 -2.10
C LYS A 122 1.92 15.80 -0.59
N MET A 123 2.62 14.77 -0.14
CA MET A 123 2.74 14.43 1.28
C MET A 123 3.33 15.59 2.09
N SER A 124 4.42 16.19 1.61
CA SER A 124 5.06 17.34 2.26
C SER A 124 4.11 18.52 2.35
N SER A 125 3.39 18.85 1.27
CA SER A 125 2.41 19.94 1.27
C SER A 125 1.24 19.70 2.22
N THR A 126 0.71 18.46 2.29
CA THR A 126 -0.34 18.08 3.23
C THR A 126 0.13 18.07 4.67
N ASN A 127 1.38 17.68 4.91
CA ASN A 127 1.96 17.60 6.25
C ASN A 127 2.57 18.92 6.74
N LYS A 128 2.67 19.95 5.88
CA LYS A 128 3.35 21.20 6.18
C LYS A 128 2.84 21.87 7.46
N ASP A 129 1.54 21.81 7.67
CA ASP A 129 0.86 22.43 8.81
C ASP A 129 0.55 21.42 9.93
N LEU A 130 0.96 20.15 9.76
CA LEU A 130 0.74 19.09 10.74
C LEU A 130 1.94 18.95 11.67
N GLN A 131 1.63 18.71 12.95
CA GLN A 131 2.64 18.40 13.94
C GLN A 131 3.04 16.92 13.81
N LEU A 132 4.33 16.65 13.62
CA LEU A 132 4.88 15.29 13.50
C LEU A 132 5.23 14.65 14.86
N VAL A 133 4.82 15.27 15.96
CA VAL A 133 5.04 14.76 17.33
C VAL A 133 3.85 13.95 17.81
N GLU A 134 4.09 12.95 18.65
CA GLU A 134 3.01 12.29 19.40
C GLU A 134 2.61 13.18 20.59
N PRO A 135 1.37 13.69 20.64
CA PRO A 135 0.95 14.52 21.76
C PRO A 135 0.86 13.68 23.04
N LEU A 136 1.44 14.18 24.13
CA LEU A 136 1.41 13.52 25.44
C LEU A 136 -0.01 13.19 25.92
N TYR A 137 -0.99 14.03 25.53
CA TYR A 137 -2.40 13.92 25.93
C TYR A 137 -3.28 13.18 24.92
N ILE A 138 -2.71 12.50 23.92
CA ILE A 138 -3.49 11.82 22.88
C ILE A 138 -4.47 10.80 23.44
N ASP A 139 -4.04 10.02 24.43
CA ASP A 139 -4.85 8.99 25.06
C ASP A 139 -6.00 9.61 25.89
N VAL A 140 -5.78 10.82 26.44
CA VAL A 140 -6.81 11.61 27.14
C VAL A 140 -7.86 12.10 26.14
N PHE A 141 -7.45 12.64 24.99
CA PHE A 141 -8.38 13.08 23.94
C PHE A 141 -9.22 11.93 23.40
N ILE A 142 -8.60 10.79 23.09
CA ILE A 142 -9.33 9.60 22.59
C ILE A 142 -10.32 9.10 23.65
N SER A 143 -9.91 9.03 24.92
CA SER A 143 -10.79 8.63 26.01
C SER A 143 -11.97 9.59 26.21
N ALA A 144 -11.71 10.90 26.12
CA ALA A 144 -12.74 11.93 26.19
C ALA A 144 -13.74 11.81 25.03
N TYR A 145 -13.27 11.53 23.81
CA TYR A 145 -14.14 11.34 22.63
C TYR A 145 -15.17 10.21 22.83
N HIS A 146 -14.78 9.14 23.52
CA HIS A 146 -15.63 7.99 23.80
C HIS A 146 -16.42 8.07 25.12
N LYS A 147 -16.29 9.16 25.88
CA LYS A 147 -16.98 9.33 27.17
C LYS A 147 -18.50 9.33 27.00
N LYS A 148 -19.21 8.52 27.79
CA LYS A 148 -20.68 8.48 27.80
C LYS A 148 -21.24 9.85 28.20
N GLY A 149 -22.18 10.38 27.42
CA GLY A 149 -22.81 11.67 27.67
C GLY A 149 -22.08 12.89 27.10
N ILE A 150 -20.99 12.70 26.33
CA ILE A 150 -20.36 13.81 25.59
C ILE A 150 -21.31 14.35 24.50
N THR A 151 -21.34 15.67 24.34
CA THR A 151 -22.12 16.32 23.29
C THR A 151 -21.50 16.12 21.91
N VAL A 152 -22.30 16.28 20.86
CA VAL A 152 -21.80 16.27 19.47
C VAL A 152 -20.74 17.35 19.27
N GLN A 153 -20.98 18.54 19.82
CA GLN A 153 -20.02 19.65 19.78
C GLN A 153 -18.68 19.28 20.42
N GLY A 154 -18.68 18.66 21.61
CA GLY A 154 -17.45 18.22 22.26
C GLY A 154 -16.68 17.16 21.45
N LYS A 155 -17.38 16.27 20.74
CA LYS A 155 -16.73 15.33 19.82
C LYS A 155 -16.08 16.04 18.64
N ILE A 156 -16.74 17.05 18.07
CA ILE A 156 -16.22 17.85 16.95
C ILE A 156 -14.96 18.62 17.37
N GLU A 157 -14.95 19.19 18.58
CA GLU A 157 -13.77 19.88 19.12
C GLU A 157 -12.59 18.94 19.28
N ILE A 158 -12.79 17.77 19.90
CA ILE A 158 -11.72 16.77 20.04
C ILE A 158 -11.23 16.30 18.66
N PHE A 159 -12.14 16.09 17.70
CA PHE A 159 -11.79 15.75 16.33
C PHE A 159 -10.90 16.82 15.70
N HIS A 160 -11.22 18.10 15.89
CA HIS A 160 -10.45 19.24 15.39
C HIS A 160 -9.08 19.42 16.06
N GLU A 161 -8.91 18.97 17.29
CA GLU A 161 -7.59 18.94 17.92
C GLU A 161 -6.75 17.77 17.38
N LEU A 162 -7.33 16.57 17.32
CA LEU A 162 -6.61 15.38 16.85
C LEU A 162 -6.15 15.50 15.39
N LYS A 163 -6.92 16.16 14.50
CA LYS A 163 -6.55 16.34 13.08
C LYS A 163 -5.25 17.12 12.85
N LYS A 164 -4.75 17.84 13.86
CA LYS A 164 -3.52 18.65 13.76
C LYS A 164 -2.24 17.80 13.83
N TYR A 165 -2.35 16.54 14.25
CA TYR A 165 -1.20 15.68 14.51
C TYR A 165 -1.13 14.53 13.49
N ASN A 166 0.06 14.31 12.94
CA ASN A 166 0.35 13.18 12.08
C ASN A 166 1.13 12.12 12.88
N SER A 167 0.47 11.46 13.82
CA SER A 167 1.04 10.39 14.64
C SER A 167 0.31 9.06 14.43
N GLY A 168 1.00 7.95 14.68
CA GLY A 168 0.44 6.61 14.48
C GLY A 168 -0.87 6.37 15.22
N LYS A 169 -0.97 6.83 16.48
CA LYS A 169 -2.18 6.72 17.29
C LYS A 169 -3.36 7.54 16.74
N VAL A 170 -3.12 8.76 16.25
CA VAL A 170 -4.17 9.58 15.63
C VAL A 170 -4.69 8.91 14.36
N ILE A 171 -3.78 8.43 13.51
CA ILE A 171 -4.14 7.72 12.29
C ILE A 171 -4.98 6.48 12.61
N GLU A 172 -4.56 5.67 13.58
CA GLU A 172 -5.29 4.48 14.01
C GLU A 172 -6.68 4.82 14.55
N PHE A 173 -6.80 5.89 15.35
CA PHE A 173 -8.08 6.39 15.86
C PHE A 173 -9.04 6.74 14.72
N PHE A 174 -8.61 7.56 13.76
CA PHE A 174 -9.46 7.94 12.62
C PHE A 174 -9.80 6.76 11.70
N GLN A 175 -8.88 5.81 11.53
CA GLN A 175 -9.16 4.58 10.78
C GLN A 175 -10.25 3.74 11.45
N LYS A 176 -10.20 3.58 12.77
CA LYS A 176 -11.23 2.87 13.55
C LYS A 176 -12.58 3.58 13.49
N LEU A 177 -12.57 4.92 13.56
CA LEU A 177 -13.79 5.73 13.46
C LEU A 177 -14.47 5.54 12.11
N ASN A 178 -13.72 5.70 11.01
CA ASN A 178 -14.21 5.51 9.64
C ASN A 178 -14.71 4.07 9.38
N ASP A 179 -14.01 3.07 9.92
CA ASP A 179 -14.44 1.67 9.81
C ASP A 179 -15.74 1.38 10.60
N SER A 180 -16.06 2.20 11.62
CA SER A 180 -17.28 2.07 12.42
C SER A 180 -18.49 2.76 11.79
N GLU A 181 -18.27 3.86 11.06
CA GLU A 181 -19.31 4.62 10.34
C GLU A 181 -19.73 3.97 9.02
N LYS A 182 -18.89 3.12 8.44
CA LYS A 182 -19.17 2.38 7.20
C LYS A 182 -19.96 1.08 7.38
N LYS A 183 -20.54 0.86 8.56
CA LYS A 183 -21.46 -0.25 8.83
C LYS A 183 -22.89 0.18 8.61
#